data_AF-A0A960LCS3-F1
#
_entry.id   AF-A0A960LCS3-F1
#
_cell.length_a   1.000
_cell.length_b   1.000
_cell.length_c   1.000
_cell.angle_alpha   90.00
_cell.angle_beta   90.00
_cell.angle_gamma   90.00
#
_symmetry.space_group_name_H-M   'P 1'
#
loop_
_entity.id
_entity.type
_entity.pdbx_description
1 polymer ?
#
loop_
_entity_poly.entity_id
_entity_poly.type
_entity_poly.pdbx_seq_one_letter_code
_entity_poly.pdbx_strand_id
1 'polypeptide(L)'
;VYFAGDSGYSPDFQEIRRRLGAMDLSLLPIGAYDPRWFMRPVHTNPEEAVRIHRELESRRSVAMHWGTFILTDEPMDEPPRRLAEAMRAAGRPEDEFRALLHGETLWLDDLLGPAVQDPI
;
A
#
# COMPACT_ATOMS: atom_id res chain seq x y z
N VAL A 1 -7.60 4.07 9.41
CA VAL A 1 -6.49 4.34 8.47
C VAL A 1 -5.20 3.85 9.08
N TYR A 2 -4.39 3.11 8.33
CA TYR A 2 -3.04 2.68 8.71
C TYR A 2 -2.01 3.32 7.79
N PHE A 3 -0.90 3.79 8.35
CA PHE A 3 0.22 4.36 7.62
C PHE A 3 1.47 3.57 7.99
N ALA A 4 2.05 2.85 7.03
CA ALA A 4 3.19 1.98 7.30
C ALA A 4 4.49 2.75 7.56
N GLY A 5 4.65 3.93 6.95
CA GLY A 5 5.95 4.57 6.83
C GLY A 5 6.93 3.72 6.02
N ASP A 6 8.22 3.97 6.19
CA ASP A 6 9.27 3.17 5.56
C ASP A 6 9.42 1.87 6.34
N SER A 7 9.29 0.74 5.66
CA SER A 7 9.32 -0.57 6.29
C SER A 7 9.74 -1.64 5.29
N GLY A 8 10.55 -2.59 5.75
CA GLY A 8 10.71 -3.88 5.08
C GLY A 8 9.58 -4.83 5.48
N TYR A 9 9.38 -5.90 4.70
CA TYR A 9 8.39 -6.91 5.05
C TYR A 9 8.74 -7.61 6.38
N SER A 10 7.77 -7.68 7.31
CA SER A 10 7.90 -8.32 8.63
C SER A 10 6.59 -9.04 9.02
N PRO A 11 6.63 -10.11 9.85
CA PRO A 11 5.44 -10.69 10.47
C PRO A 11 4.61 -9.70 11.31
N ASP A 12 5.17 -8.54 11.66
CA ASP A 12 4.47 -7.50 12.42
C ASP A 12 3.18 -7.02 11.74
N PHE A 13 3.06 -7.09 10.40
CA PHE A 13 1.82 -6.72 9.71
C PHE A 13 0.65 -7.63 10.07
N GLN A 14 0.89 -8.94 10.26
CA GLN A 14 -0.14 -9.88 10.73
C GLN A 14 -0.52 -9.59 12.19
N GLU A 15 0.47 -9.20 13.01
CA GLU A 15 0.24 -8.81 14.39
C GLU A 15 -0.57 -7.51 14.50
N ILE A 16 -0.29 -6.53 13.63
CA ILE A 16 -1.07 -5.29 13.50
C ILE A 16 -2.52 -5.62 13.15
N ARG A 17 -2.75 -6.47 12.13
CA ARG A 17 -4.10 -6.95 11.79
C ARG A 17 -4.79 -7.61 12.96
N ARG A 18 -4.08 -8.46 13.71
CA ARG A 18 -4.64 -9.18 14.85
C ARG A 18 -5.07 -8.24 15.98
N ARG A 19 -4.29 -7.18 16.24
CA ARG A 19 -4.55 -6.23 17.33
C ARG A 19 -5.60 -5.18 16.97
N LEU A 20 -5.58 -4.68 15.74
CA LEU A 20 -6.35 -3.49 15.36
C LEU A 20 -7.57 -3.80 14.49
N GLY A 21 -7.72 -5.04 14.01
CA GLY A 21 -8.79 -5.40 13.07
C GLY A 21 -8.39 -5.18 11.61
N ALA A 22 -9.31 -5.49 10.69
CA ALA A 22 -9.12 -5.25 9.26
C ALA A 22 -9.04 -3.73 9.00
N MET A 23 -8.19 -3.33 8.06
CA MET A 23 -8.00 -1.90 7.76
C MET A 23 -8.98 -1.43 6.69
N ASP A 24 -9.67 -0.31 6.91
CA ASP A 24 -10.43 0.30 5.81
C ASP A 24 -9.50 0.89 4.75
N LEU A 25 -8.41 1.55 5.19
CA LEU A 25 -7.43 2.19 4.32
C LEU A 25 -6.00 2.00 4.87
N SER A 26 -5.08 1.57 4.00
CA SER A 26 -3.64 1.47 4.30
C SER A 26 -2.78 2.27 3.30
N LEU A 27 -1.82 3.04 3.80
CA LEU A 27 -0.81 3.71 2.98
C LEU A 27 0.49 2.90 3.07
N LEU A 28 0.91 2.32 1.95
CA LEU A 28 1.99 1.33 1.89
C LEU A 28 3.10 1.75 0.92
N PRO A 29 4.39 1.67 1.31
CA PRO A 29 5.50 2.00 0.44
C PRO A 29 5.65 0.97 -0.68
N ILE A 30 5.97 1.44 -1.89
CA ILE A 30 6.24 0.54 -3.04
C ILE A 30 7.57 0.82 -3.73
N GLY A 31 8.34 1.83 -3.30
CA GLY A 31 9.63 2.21 -3.89
C GLY A 31 10.77 2.15 -2.88
N ALA A 32 11.94 2.60 -3.30
CA ALA A 32 13.22 2.51 -2.59
C ALA A 32 13.64 1.07 -2.26
N TYR A 33 13.40 0.13 -3.16
CA TYR A 33 13.56 -1.30 -2.87
C TYR A 33 14.80 -1.94 -3.48
N ASP A 34 15.52 -1.31 -4.41
CA ASP A 34 16.70 -1.91 -5.05
C ASP A 34 18.04 -1.30 -4.60
N PRO A 35 19.13 -2.10 -4.52
CA PRO A 35 19.16 -3.54 -4.78
C PRO A 35 18.61 -4.36 -3.60
N ARG A 36 17.84 -5.42 -3.89
CA ARG A 36 17.16 -6.24 -2.86
C ARG A 36 18.07 -6.80 -1.76
N TRP A 37 19.34 -7.12 -2.05
CA TRP A 37 20.23 -7.67 -1.02
C TRP A 37 20.51 -6.67 0.12
N PHE A 38 20.44 -5.37 -0.17
CA PHE A 38 20.69 -4.29 0.79
C PHE A 38 19.38 -3.72 1.34
N MET A 39 18.42 -3.44 0.45
CA MET A 39 17.22 -2.70 0.82
C MET A 39 16.11 -3.56 1.44
N ARG A 40 16.08 -4.87 1.20
CA ARG A 40 14.99 -5.76 1.67
C ARG A 40 14.64 -5.68 3.17
N PRO A 41 15.60 -5.55 4.11
CA PRO A 41 15.27 -5.46 5.53
C PRO A 41 14.54 -4.17 5.92
N VAL A 42 14.68 -3.11 5.11
CA VAL A 42 14.20 -1.76 5.45
C VAL A 42 13.16 -1.22 4.48
N HIS A 43 13.03 -1.79 3.28
CA HIS A 43 12.12 -1.34 2.24
C HIS A 43 11.39 -2.49 1.53
N THR A 44 10.07 -2.32 1.51
CA THR A 44 9.09 -3.15 0.82
C THR A 44 9.14 -2.89 -0.68
N ASN A 45 9.12 -3.96 -1.48
CA ASN A 45 8.89 -3.85 -2.93
C ASN A 45 7.37 -3.96 -3.27
N PRO A 46 6.95 -3.70 -4.51
CA PRO A 46 5.52 -3.72 -4.86
C PRO A 46 4.81 -5.06 -4.55
N GLU A 47 5.47 -6.20 -4.74
CA GLU A 47 4.88 -7.51 -4.46
C GLU A 47 4.71 -7.76 -2.95
N GLU A 48 5.69 -7.36 -2.14
CA GLU A 48 5.60 -7.37 -0.68
C GLU A 48 4.51 -6.39 -0.20
N ALA A 49 4.34 -5.24 -0.84
CA ALA A 49 3.27 -4.31 -0.51
C ALA A 49 1.88 -4.92 -0.75
N VAL A 50 1.68 -5.64 -1.87
CA VAL A 50 0.44 -6.39 -2.13
C VAL A 50 0.22 -7.49 -1.09
N ARG A 51 1.30 -8.18 -0.67
CA ARG A 51 1.23 -9.14 0.43
C ARG A 51 0.79 -8.47 1.73
N ILE A 52 1.36 -7.32 2.08
CA ILE A 52 1.00 -6.56 3.29
C ILE A 52 -0.45 -6.09 3.23
N HIS A 53 -0.92 -5.56 2.09
CA HIS A 53 -2.32 -5.20 1.88
C HIS A 53 -3.26 -6.36 2.22
N ARG A 54 -2.93 -7.60 1.78
CA ARG A 54 -3.71 -8.81 2.08
C ARG A 54 -3.62 -9.23 3.54
N GLU A 55 -2.42 -9.22 4.13
CA GLU A 55 -2.21 -9.62 5.54
C GLU A 55 -2.85 -8.65 6.52
N LEU A 56 -2.96 -7.37 6.14
CA LEU A 56 -3.73 -6.35 6.87
C LEU A 56 -5.25 -6.43 6.62
N GLU A 57 -5.70 -7.31 5.73
CA GLU A 57 -7.07 -7.36 5.22
C GLU A 57 -7.59 -5.97 4.85
N SER A 58 -6.75 -5.19 4.16
CA SER A 58 -7.09 -3.81 3.82
C SER A 58 -8.18 -3.78 2.76
N ARG A 59 -9.24 -3.01 2.97
CA ARG A 59 -10.30 -2.81 1.96
C ARG A 59 -9.78 -1.95 0.80
N ARG A 60 -9.03 -0.89 1.12
CA ARG A 60 -8.30 -0.05 0.15
C ARG A 60 -6.88 0.17 0.60
N SER A 61 -5.98 0.36 -0.36
CA SER A 61 -4.62 0.84 -0.14
C SER A 61 -4.24 1.93 -1.12
N VAL A 62 -3.38 2.85 -0.69
CA VAL A 62 -2.75 3.86 -1.54
C VAL A 62 -1.24 3.69 -1.48
N ALA A 63 -0.61 3.64 -2.65
CA ALA A 63 0.83 3.47 -2.75
C ALA A 63 1.53 4.80 -2.44
N MET A 64 2.61 4.72 -1.67
CA MET A 64 3.46 5.85 -1.32
C MET A 64 4.94 5.48 -1.48
N HIS A 65 5.83 6.43 -1.19
CA HIS A 65 7.29 6.25 -1.26
C HIS A 65 7.82 5.86 -2.65
N TRP A 66 7.25 6.42 -3.72
CA TRP A 66 7.70 6.20 -5.10
C TRP A 66 7.62 7.50 -5.93
N GLY A 67 8.31 7.52 -7.08
CA GLY A 67 8.12 8.52 -8.14
C GLY A 67 8.52 9.96 -7.80
N THR A 68 9.10 10.23 -6.62
CA THR A 68 9.41 11.59 -6.15
C THR A 68 10.91 11.88 -6.03
N PHE A 69 11.67 10.98 -5.41
CA PHE A 69 13.12 11.10 -5.25
C PHE A 69 13.82 9.82 -5.69
N ILE A 70 15.01 9.97 -6.28
CA ILE A 70 15.89 8.84 -6.59
C ILE A 70 16.66 8.51 -5.31
N LEU A 71 16.29 7.43 -4.63
CA LEU A 71 16.92 6.98 -3.38
C LEU A 71 17.75 5.70 -3.55
N THR A 72 17.57 5.02 -4.68
CA THR A 72 17.95 3.63 -4.93
C THR A 72 18.04 3.38 -6.44
N ASP A 73 18.34 2.13 -6.82
CA ASP A 73 18.70 1.77 -8.20
C ASP A 73 17.49 1.44 -9.12
N GLU A 74 16.27 1.32 -8.60
CA GLU A 74 15.12 1.03 -9.46
C GLU A 74 14.73 2.23 -10.36
N PRO A 75 14.18 2.00 -11.57
CA PRO A 75 13.60 3.05 -12.37
C PRO A 75 12.41 3.71 -11.66
N MET A 76 12.31 5.04 -11.73
CA MET A 76 11.29 5.82 -11.01
C MET A 76 9.84 5.48 -11.38
N ASP A 77 9.61 5.00 -12.60
CA ASP A 77 8.31 4.63 -13.18
C ASP A 77 8.00 3.14 -13.05
N GLU A 78 8.95 2.33 -12.58
CA GLU A 78 8.74 0.89 -12.41
C GLU A 78 7.77 0.52 -11.27
N PRO A 79 7.81 1.15 -10.07
CA PRO A 79 7.00 0.72 -8.93
C PRO A 79 5.50 0.59 -9.22
N PRO A 80 4.81 1.57 -9.86
CA PRO A 80 3.38 1.43 -10.18
C PRO A 80 3.09 0.30 -11.16
N ARG A 81 3.96 0.08 -12.14
CA ARG A 81 3.81 -1.01 -13.13
C ARG A 81 3.86 -2.36 -12.43
N ARG A 82 4.86 -2.55 -11.55
CA ARG A 82 5.01 -3.77 -10.75
C ARG A 82 3.88 -3.95 -9.74
N LEU A 83 3.38 -2.86 -9.15
CA LEU A 83 2.20 -2.92 -8.29
C LEU A 83 0.98 -3.47 -9.05
N ALA A 84 0.70 -2.95 -10.24
CA ALA A 84 -0.41 -3.41 -11.07
C ALA A 84 -0.24 -4.90 -11.46
N GLU A 85 0.98 -5.31 -11.83
CA GLU A 85 1.32 -6.71 -12.10
C GLU A 85 1.10 -7.61 -10.88
N ALA A 86 1.52 -7.18 -9.69
CA ALA A 86 1.36 -7.90 -8.44
C ALA A 86 -0.12 -8.04 -8.03
N MET A 87 -0.93 -6.99 -8.21
CA MET A 87 -2.38 -7.03 -7.96
C MET A 87 -3.08 -8.02 -8.89
N ARG A 88 -2.76 -7.99 -10.20
CA ARG A 88 -3.27 -8.97 -11.18
C ARG A 88 -2.86 -10.40 -10.82
N ALA A 89 -1.60 -10.62 -10.46
CA ALA A 89 -1.09 -11.93 -10.05
C ALA A 89 -1.77 -12.45 -8.77
N ALA A 90 -2.17 -11.55 -7.87
CA ALA A 90 -2.92 -11.89 -6.66
C ALA A 90 -4.44 -12.09 -6.90
N GLY A 91 -4.93 -11.89 -8.14
CA GLY A 91 -6.35 -11.98 -8.46
C GLY A 91 -7.19 -10.88 -7.79
N ARG A 92 -6.58 -9.73 -7.49
CA ARG A 92 -7.23 -8.60 -6.83
C ARG A 92 -7.50 -7.47 -7.84
N PRO A 93 -8.63 -6.78 -7.73
CA PRO A 93 -8.89 -5.59 -8.53
C PRO A 93 -7.83 -4.52 -8.30
N GLU A 94 -7.31 -3.91 -9.37
CA GLU A 94 -6.26 -2.87 -9.27
C GLU A 94 -6.75 -1.61 -8.53
N ASP A 95 -8.06 -1.36 -8.49
CA ASP A 95 -8.67 -0.24 -7.75
C ASP A 95 -8.66 -0.45 -6.22
N GLU A 96 -8.38 -1.66 -5.72
CA GLU A 96 -8.18 -1.89 -4.28
C GLU A 96 -6.83 -1.38 -3.78
N PHE A 97 -5.82 -1.24 -4.64
CA PHE A 97 -4.52 -0.71 -4.26
C PHE A 97 -3.98 0.22 -5.35
N ARG A 98 -4.23 1.51 -5.19
CA ARG A 98 -3.95 2.52 -6.21
C ARG A 98 -2.62 3.22 -6.00
N ALA A 99 -1.82 3.33 -7.07
CA ALA A 99 -0.75 4.32 -7.18
C ALA A 99 -1.32 5.59 -7.81
N LEU A 100 -1.47 6.63 -7.00
CA LEU A 100 -2.01 7.93 -7.44
C LEU A 100 -0.92 8.77 -8.09
N LEU A 101 -1.29 9.62 -9.06
CA LEU A 101 -0.41 10.65 -9.59
C LEU A 101 -0.18 11.77 -8.54
N HIS A 102 0.93 12.51 -8.66
CA HIS A 102 1.18 13.67 -7.80
C HIS A 102 0.04 14.69 -7.92
N GLY A 103 -0.62 14.97 -6.80
CA GLY A 103 -1.75 15.89 -6.73
C GLY A 103 -3.12 15.28 -7.07
N GLU A 104 -3.19 14.00 -7.44
CA GLU A 104 -4.46 13.31 -7.62
C GLU A 104 -5.17 13.10 -6.27
N THR A 105 -6.50 13.26 -6.27
CA THR A 105 -7.36 13.02 -5.11
C THR A 105 -8.18 11.75 -5.32
N LEU A 106 -8.20 10.87 -4.33
CA LEU A 106 -9.04 9.68 -4.30
C LEU A 106 -10.15 9.85 -3.25
N TRP A 107 -11.39 9.81 -3.71
CA TRP A 107 -12.58 9.77 -2.87
C TRP A 107 -12.91 8.32 -2.51
N LEU A 108 -13.11 8.04 -1.23
CA LEU A 108 -13.33 6.69 -0.68
C LEU A 108 -14.73 6.57 -0.07
N ASP A 109 -15.73 7.04 -0.81
CA ASP A 109 -17.12 7.07 -0.35
C ASP A 109 -17.67 5.67 -0.08
N ASP A 110 -17.10 4.64 -0.71
CA ASP A 110 -17.41 3.23 -0.50
C ASP A 110 -16.95 2.69 0.87
N LEU A 111 -16.03 3.40 1.54
CA LEU A 111 -15.59 3.08 2.90
C LEU A 111 -16.41 3.80 3.96
N LEU A 112 -17.15 4.84 3.60
CA LEU A 112 -18.06 5.51 4.52
C LEU A 112 -19.32 4.65 4.67
N GLY A 113 -19.63 4.27 5.91
CA GLY A 113 -20.94 3.67 6.21
C GLY A 113 -22.09 4.63 5.84
N PRO A 114 -23.36 4.18 5.85
CA PRO A 114 -24.48 5.09 5.67
C PRO A 114 -24.31 6.26 6.64
N ALA A 115 -24.43 7.50 6.12
CA ALA A 115 -24.31 8.70 6.92
C ALA A 115 -25.18 8.54 8.17
N VAL A 116 -24.56 8.57 9.35
CA VAL A 116 -25.30 8.67 10.59
C VAL A 116 -26.08 9.98 10.46
N GLN A 117 -27.41 9.89 10.39
CA GLN A 117 -28.24 11.09 10.47
C GLN A 117 -27.97 11.69 11.84
N ASP A 118 -27.27 12.83 11.86
CA ASP A 118 -27.11 13.61 13.08
C ASP A 118 -28.52 13.87 13.65
N PRO A 119 -28.81 13.47 14.90
CA PRO A 119 -30.05 13.87 15.53
C PRO A 119 -30.00 15.39 15.70
N ILE A 120 -30.99 16.04 15.07
CA ILE A 120 -31.27 17.48 15.01
C ILE A 120 -31.04 18.18 16.35
#